data_AF-A0A8T4XXE7-F1
#
_entry.id   AF-A0A8T4XXE7-F1
#
_cell.length_a   1.000
_cell.length_b   1.000
_cell.length_c   1.000
_cell.angle_alpha   90.00
_cell.angle_beta   90.00
_cell.angle_gamma   90.00
#
_symmetry.space_group_name_H-M   'P 1'
#
loop_
_entity.id
_entity.type
_entity.pdbx_description
1 polymer ?
#
loop_
_entity_poly.entity_id
_entity_poly.type
_entity_poly.pdbx_seq_one_letter_code
_entity_poly.pdbx_strand_id
1 'polypeptide(L)'
;MGGIKVYIPDELERKFREVAMRLYGYGRGSLSIASEKAISAWLSQVSEFLEVAESIEDPVEAIYGMLSHVKKSGVEVQHEARKVRAEKALKYRDVD
;
A
#
# COMPACT_ATOMS: atom_id res chain seq x y z
N MET A 1 22.70 -19.28 -2.71
CA MET A 1 21.78 -18.14 -2.54
C MET A 1 21.90 -17.23 -3.75
N GLY A 2 20.78 -16.70 -4.25
CA GLY A 2 20.80 -15.60 -5.21
C GLY A 2 21.20 -14.29 -4.54
N GLY A 3 21.74 -13.35 -5.32
CA GLY A 3 22.10 -12.01 -4.85
C GLY A 3 21.43 -10.95 -5.71
N ILE A 4 21.01 -9.86 -5.08
CA ILE A 4 20.39 -8.72 -5.75
C ILE A 4 21.19 -7.48 -5.38
N LYS A 5 21.56 -6.66 -6.37
CA LYS A 5 22.19 -5.35 -6.14
C LYS A 5 21.10 -4.28 -6.15
N VAL A 6 20.95 -3.57 -5.05
CA VAL A 6 19.93 -2.54 -4.87
C VAL A 6 20.61 -1.22 -4.52
N TYR A 7 20.11 -0.13 -5.11
CA TYR A 7 20.52 1.21 -4.74
C TYR A 7 19.34 1.91 -4.07
N ILE A 8 19.57 2.41 -2.87
CA ILE A 8 18.60 3.15 -2.05
C ILE A 8 19.27 4.42 -1.53
N PRO A 9 18.49 5.44 -1.12
CA PRO A 9 19.07 6.65 -0.53
C PRO A 9 19.96 6.32 0.69
N ASP A 10 21.10 7.00 0.80
CA ASP A 10 22.11 6.74 1.85
C ASP A 10 21.54 6.82 3.26
N GLU A 11 20.61 7.75 3.50
CA GLU A 11 19.97 7.88 4.82
C GLU A 11 19.15 6.63 5.18
N LEU A 12 18.46 6.05 4.20
CA LEU A 12 17.65 4.86 4.39
C LEU A 12 18.54 3.63 4.63
N GLU A 13 19.61 3.50 3.85
CA GLU A 13 20.63 2.46 4.03
C GLU A 13 21.22 2.49 5.43
N ARG A 14 21.64 3.68 5.89
CA ARG A 14 22.26 3.86 7.20
C ARG A 14 21.31 3.44 8.32
N LYS A 15 20.05 3.89 8.26
CA LYS A 15 19.01 3.53 9.25
C LYS A 15 18.76 2.02 9.24
N PHE A 16 18.62 1.42 8.07
CA PHE A 16 18.41 -0.02 7.92
C PHE A 16 19.56 -0.81 8.54
N ARG A 17 20.81 -0.41 8.24
CA ARG A 17 22.01 -1.05 8.78
C ARG A 17 22.09 -0.96 10.30
N GLU A 18 21.85 0.22 10.85
CA GLU A 18 21.87 0.45 12.30
C GLU A 18 20.85 -0.44 13.03
N VAL A 19 19.63 -0.52 12.52
CA VAL A 19 18.56 -1.35 13.09
C VAL A 19 18.87 -2.84 12.94
N ALA A 20 19.33 -3.28 11.76
CA ALA A 20 19.70 -4.66 11.50
C ALA A 20 20.80 -5.13 12.44
N MET A 21 21.83 -4.30 12.66
CA MET A 21 22.92 -4.62 13.58
C MET A 21 22.48 -4.61 15.05
N ARG A 22 21.59 -3.70 15.45
CA ARG A 22 21.02 -3.69 16.81
C ARG A 22 20.20 -4.94 17.10
N LEU A 23 19.45 -5.44 16.12
CA LEU A 23 18.59 -6.60 16.28
C LEU A 23 19.32 -7.94 16.17
N TYR A 24 20.24 -8.05 15.21
CA TYR A 24 20.87 -9.33 14.83
C TYR A 24 22.37 -9.39 15.13
N GLY A 25 22.93 -8.33 15.72
CA GLY A 25 24.33 -8.21 16.09
C GLY A 25 25.19 -7.54 15.02
N TYR A 26 26.40 -7.15 15.44
CA TYR A 26 27.38 -6.44 14.62
C TYR A 26 28.27 -7.38 13.77
N GLY A 27 27.95 -8.68 13.76
CA GLY A 27 28.68 -9.69 13.00
C GLY A 27 28.28 -9.78 11.53
N ARG A 28 28.88 -10.74 10.82
CA ARG A 28 28.49 -11.06 9.44
C ARG A 28 27.07 -11.61 9.40
N GLY A 29 26.27 -11.13 8.45
CA GLY A 29 24.95 -11.68 8.14
C GLY A 29 23.74 -10.91 8.70
N SER A 30 23.93 -9.93 9.58
CA SER A 30 22.82 -9.12 10.12
C SER A 30 22.00 -8.41 9.03
N LEU A 31 22.67 -7.85 8.02
CA LEU A 31 22.00 -7.25 6.87
C LEU A 31 21.30 -8.30 6.01
N SER A 32 21.89 -9.47 5.80
CA SER A 32 21.27 -10.55 5.03
C SER A 32 19.98 -11.04 5.69
N ILE A 33 19.99 -11.25 7.01
CA ILE A 33 18.82 -11.66 7.79
C ILE A 33 17.73 -10.57 7.74
N ALA A 34 18.12 -9.31 7.93
CA ALA A 34 17.17 -8.20 7.86
C ALA A 34 16.57 -8.06 6.45
N SER A 35 17.38 -8.20 5.41
CA SER A 35 16.92 -8.13 4.01
C SER A 35 15.99 -9.27 3.67
N GLU A 36 16.32 -10.50 4.06
CA GLU A 36 15.46 -11.67 3.86
C GLU A 36 14.09 -11.44 4.49
N LYS A 37 14.05 -11.04 5.77
CA LYS A 37 12.79 -10.75 6.46
C LYS A 37 12.00 -9.61 5.82
N ALA A 38 12.67 -8.53 5.42
CA ALA A 38 12.00 -7.40 4.79
C ALA A 38 11.41 -7.78 3.43
N ILE A 39 12.16 -8.53 2.61
CA ILE A 39 11.70 -9.01 1.31
C ILE A 39 10.54 -10.01 1.49
N SER A 40 10.66 -10.95 2.42
CA SER A 40 9.58 -11.91 2.71
C SER A 40 8.31 -11.20 3.19
N ALA A 41 8.42 -10.24 4.10
CA ALA A 41 7.27 -9.49 4.60
C ALA A 41 6.61 -8.66 3.47
N TRP A 42 7.42 -8.02 2.63
CA TRP A 42 6.91 -7.28 1.47
C TRP A 42 6.21 -8.21 0.47
N LEU A 43 6.81 -9.37 0.17
CA LEU A 43 6.20 -10.37 -0.71
C LEU A 43 4.87 -10.87 -0.15
N SER A 44 4.80 -11.21 1.14
CA SER A 44 3.54 -11.64 1.77
C SER A 44 2.45 -10.56 1.73
N GLN A 45 2.83 -9.29 1.91
CA GLN A 45 1.88 -8.18 1.81
C GLN A 45 1.36 -7.99 0.37
N VAL A 46 2.22 -8.20 -0.62
CA VAL A 46 1.91 -7.89 -2.02
C VAL A 46 1.31 -9.10 -2.75
N SER A 47 1.65 -10.33 -2.36
CA SER A 47 1.14 -11.55 -2.99
C SER A 47 -0.37 -11.70 -2.82
N GLU A 48 -0.90 -11.39 -1.64
CA GLU A 48 -2.36 -11.43 -1.40
C GLU A 48 -3.09 -10.46 -2.35
N PHE A 49 -2.53 -9.27 -2.56
CA PHE A 49 -3.10 -8.29 -3.48
C PHE A 49 -2.98 -8.72 -4.94
N LEU A 50 -1.82 -9.25 -5.35
CA LEU A 50 -1.58 -9.73 -6.71
C LEU A 50 -2.46 -10.93 -7.05
N GLU A 51 -2.60 -11.91 -6.16
CA GLU A 51 -3.47 -13.08 -6.37
C GLU A 51 -4.92 -12.66 -6.53
N VAL A 52 -5.41 -11.74 -5.70
CA VAL A 52 -6.76 -11.20 -5.84
C VAL A 52 -6.89 -10.46 -7.18
N ALA A 53 -5.95 -9.59 -7.53
CA ALA A 53 -5.99 -8.84 -8.77
C ALA A 53 -5.93 -9.74 -10.02
N GLU A 54 -5.10 -10.79 -10.01
CA GLU A 54 -4.97 -11.76 -11.10
C GLU A 54 -6.20 -12.69 -11.19
N SER A 55 -6.86 -12.96 -10.07
CA SER A 55 -8.09 -13.77 -10.04
C SER A 55 -9.32 -13.04 -10.60
N ILE A 56 -9.24 -11.71 -10.74
CA ILE A 56 -10.33 -10.91 -11.25
C ILE A 56 -10.14 -10.74 -12.76
N GLU A 57 -10.88 -11.55 -13.53
CA GLU A 57 -10.84 -11.54 -15.00
C GLU A 57 -11.25 -10.17 -15.58
N ASP A 58 -12.25 -9.52 -14.99
CA ASP A 58 -12.65 -8.14 -15.31
C ASP A 58 -12.86 -7.32 -14.02
N PRO A 59 -11.89 -6.46 -13.64
CA PRO A 59 -11.99 -5.66 -12.42
C PRO A 59 -13.05 -4.58 -12.49
N VAL A 60 -13.40 -4.13 -13.71
CA VAL A 60 -14.46 -3.14 -13.90
C VAL A 60 -15.81 -3.80 -13.61
N GLU A 61 -16.05 -4.98 -14.18
CA GLU A 61 -17.29 -5.73 -13.96
C GLU A 61 -17.43 -6.19 -12.50
N ALA A 62 -16.33 -6.61 -11.85
CA ALA A 62 -16.35 -6.96 -10.44
C ALA A 62 -16.80 -5.79 -9.55
N ILE A 63 -16.31 -4.57 -9.82
CA ILE A 63 -16.73 -3.36 -9.11
C ILE A 63 -18.21 -3.06 -9.39
N TYR A 64 -18.68 -3.18 -10.64
CA TYR A 64 -20.09 -3.00 -10.98
C TYR A 64 -20.99 -4.01 -10.25
N GLY A 65 -20.58 -5.29 -10.18
CA GLY A 65 -21.26 -6.33 -9.43
C GLY A 65 -21.35 -6.02 -7.93
N MET A 66 -20.24 -5.59 -7.32
CA MET A 66 -20.23 -5.15 -5.92
C MET A 66 -21.19 -3.98 -5.67
N LEU A 67 -21.30 -3.05 -6.61
CA LEU A 67 -22.16 -1.87 -6.53
C LEU A 67 -23.59 -2.11 -7.02
N SER A 68 -23.97 -3.34 -7.39
CA SER A 68 -25.30 -3.67 -7.93
C SER A 68 -26.47 -3.31 -7.01
N HIS A 69 -26.24 -3.23 -5.70
CA HIS A 69 -27.24 -2.81 -4.71
C HIS A 69 -27.46 -1.28 -4.69
N VAL A 70 -26.57 -0.50 -5.31
CA VAL A 70 -26.66 0.96 -5.42
C VAL A 70 -27.60 1.30 -6.57
N LYS A 71 -28.84 1.67 -6.24
CA LYS A 71 -29.89 2.03 -7.22
C LYS A 71 -29.73 3.45 -7.78
N LYS A 72 -28.49 3.89 -8.04
CA LYS A 72 -28.17 5.22 -8.57
C LYS A 72 -27.21 5.08 -9.73
N SER A 73 -27.38 5.91 -10.75
CA SER A 73 -26.41 6.02 -11.83
C SER A 73 -25.09 6.60 -11.34
N GLY A 74 -24.00 6.33 -12.07
CA GLY A 74 -22.68 6.91 -11.76
C GLY A 74 -22.71 8.43 -11.74
N VAL A 75 -23.52 9.06 -12.60
CA VAL A 75 -23.69 10.52 -12.64
C VAL A 75 -24.36 11.04 -11.36
N GLU A 76 -25.41 10.37 -10.87
CA GLU A 76 -26.07 10.74 -9.61
C GLU A 76 -25.12 10.62 -8.41
N VAL A 77 -24.33 9.54 -8.35
CA VAL A 77 -23.32 9.34 -7.31
C VAL A 77 -22.26 10.46 -7.35
N GLN A 78 -21.85 10.90 -8.55
CA GLN A 78 -20.92 12.03 -8.69
C GLN A 78 -21.49 13.36 -8.20
N HIS A 79 -22.77 13.63 -8.47
CA HIS A 79 -23.45 14.83 -7.96
C HIS A 79 -23.53 14.83 -6.43
N GLU A 80 -23.85 13.70 -5.81
CA GLU A 80 -23.85 13.57 -4.34
C GLU A 80 -22.46 13.74 -3.75
N ALA A 81 -21.44 13.10 -4.34
CA ALA A 81 -20.06 13.26 -3.91
C ALA A 81 -19.60 14.73 -3.97
N ARG A 82 -20.05 15.49 -4.98
CA ARG A 82 -19.76 16.92 -5.10
C ARG A 82 -20.41 17.73 -3.97
N LYS A 83 -21.67 17.44 -3.61
CA LYS A 83 -22.37 18.08 -2.49
C LYS A 83 -21.67 17.81 -1.16
N VAL A 84 -21.36 16.54 -0.87
CA VAL A 84 -20.67 16.13 0.36
C VAL A 84 -19.31 16.82 0.50
N ARG A 85 -18.54 16.94 -0.58
CA ARG A 85 -17.25 17.66 -0.57
C ARG A 85 -17.43 19.16 -0.29
N ALA A 86 -18.44 19.79 -0.87
CA ALA A 86 -18.74 21.20 -0.63
C ALA A 86 -19.15 21.47 0.83
N GLU A 87 -20.02 20.61 1.39
CA GLU A 87 -20.43 20.68 2.80
C GLU A 87 -19.24 20.48 3.75
N LYS A 88 -18.36 19.50 3.47
CA LYS A 88 -17.14 19.32 4.26
C LYS A 88 -16.23 20.54 4.19
N ALA A 89 -16.04 21.12 3.00
CA ALA A 89 -15.19 22.31 2.85
C ALA A 89 -15.72 23.51 3.63
N LEU A 90 -17.04 23.69 3.70
CA LEU A 90 -17.67 24.73 4.54
C LEU A 90 -17.46 24.44 6.03
N LYS A 91 -17.64 23.19 6.45
CA LYS A 91 -17.45 22.78 7.85
C LYS A 91 -16.01 22.97 8.36
N TYR A 92 -15.00 22.93 7.48
CA TYR A 92 -13.62 23.28 7.83
C TYR A 92 -13.35 24.79 7.84
N ARG A 93 -14.17 25.60 7.16
CA ARG A 93 -14.06 27.07 7.18
C ARG A 93 -14.72 27.72 8.39
N ASP A 94 -15.72 27.08 9.00
CA ASP A 94 -16.42 27.58 10.20
C ASP A 94 -15.74 27.18 11.53
N VAL A 95 -14.54 26.59 11.48
CA VAL A 95 -13.75 26.15 12.65
C VAL A 95 -12.48 27.00 12.84
N ASP A 96 -12.28 28.04 12.03
CA ASP A 96 -11.25 29.09 12.20
C ASP A 96 -11.82 30.35 12.87
#